data_AF-A0AAW9IK72-F1
#
_entry.id   AF-A0AAW9IK72-F1
#
_cell.length_a   1.000
_cell.length_b   1.000
_cell.length_c   1.000
_cell.angle_alpha   90.00
_cell.angle_beta   90.00
_cell.angle_gamma   90.00
#
_symmetry.space_group_name_H-M   'P 1'
#
loop_
_entity.id
_entity.type
_entity.pdbx_description
1 polymer ?
#
loop_
_entity_poly.entity_id
_entity_poly.type
_entity_poly.pdbx_seq_one_letter_code
_entity_poly.pdbx_strand_id
1 'polypeptide(L)'
;NNIKAQCILSNGAEYRAEDGNILDVINIKKENAKKITEILDENKLSARIFTDKGVFTTSTREEAFQEVVFRTMIFNEHLTETEAREIAKNQEFFTCLQYIDDIDKFFESGIEVRKFVAFHKDIKFIDKMKKVIGEIEGLAISSS
;
A
#
# COMPACT_ATOMS: atom_id res chain seq x y z
N ASN A 1 18.49 -27.42 -5.45
CA ASN A 1 18.45 -25.97 -5.18
C ASN A 1 17.95 -25.76 -3.76
N ASN A 2 18.85 -25.41 -2.84
CA ASN A 2 18.59 -25.36 -1.41
C ASN A 2 18.55 -23.89 -0.96
N ILE A 3 17.48 -23.17 -1.32
CA ILE A 3 17.30 -21.77 -0.92
C ILE A 3 16.91 -21.76 0.55
N LYS A 4 17.80 -21.27 1.42
CA LYS A 4 17.51 -20.99 2.83
C LYS A 4 16.95 -19.57 2.96
N ALA A 5 15.65 -19.43 2.79
CA ALA A 5 14.93 -18.17 3.03
C ALA A 5 14.44 -18.15 4.49
N GLN A 6 14.67 -17.05 5.21
CA GLN A 6 14.31 -16.95 6.63
C GLN A 6 12.99 -16.18 6.84
N CYS A 7 12.65 -15.24 5.94
CA CYS A 7 11.41 -14.47 6.00
C CYS A 7 10.84 -14.22 4.59
N ILE A 8 9.51 -14.41 4.46
CA ILE A 8 8.72 -13.92 3.33
C ILE A 8 8.07 -12.61 3.78
N LEU A 9 8.43 -11.50 3.16
CA LEU A 9 7.93 -10.17 3.50
C LEU A 9 7.01 -9.65 2.39
N SER A 10 6.16 -8.68 2.74
CA SER A 10 5.24 -8.03 1.78
C SER A 10 4.40 -9.03 0.94
N ASN A 11 3.83 -10.05 1.59
CA ASN A 11 3.00 -11.09 0.95
C ASN A 11 3.70 -11.87 -0.18
N GLY A 12 5.00 -12.13 -0.08
CA GLY A 12 5.73 -12.87 -1.12
C GLY A 12 6.46 -11.97 -2.11
N ALA A 13 6.33 -10.65 -1.98
CA ALA A 13 7.03 -9.70 -2.83
C ALA A 13 8.51 -9.52 -2.47
N GLU A 14 8.97 -10.02 -1.32
CA GLU A 14 10.36 -9.87 -0.91
C GLU A 14 10.84 -11.10 -0.13
N TYR A 15 11.96 -11.67 -0.59
CA TYR A 15 12.65 -12.77 0.05
C TYR A 15 13.97 -12.26 0.62
N ARG A 16 14.27 -12.57 1.89
CA ARG A 16 15.55 -12.25 2.51
C ARG A 16 16.31 -13.49 2.95
N ALA A 17 17.63 -13.42 2.78
CA ALA A 17 18.60 -14.38 3.29
C ALA A 17 18.77 -14.24 4.82
N GLU A 18 19.43 -15.22 5.43
CA GLU A 18 19.71 -15.26 6.88
C GLU A 18 20.57 -14.08 7.37
N ASP A 19 21.33 -13.43 6.47
CA ASP A 19 22.13 -12.24 6.76
C ASP A 19 21.38 -10.91 6.54
N GLY A 20 20.11 -10.97 6.16
CA GLY A 20 19.27 -9.81 5.86
C GLY A 20 19.35 -9.30 4.43
N ASN A 21 20.19 -9.88 3.56
CA ASN A 21 20.28 -9.51 2.16
C ASN A 21 19.01 -9.91 1.39
N ILE A 22 18.58 -9.06 0.45
CA ILE A 22 17.43 -9.32 -0.42
C ILE A 22 17.83 -10.36 -1.48
N LEU A 23 17.14 -11.51 -1.49
CA LEU A 23 17.34 -12.62 -2.42
C LEU A 23 16.51 -12.46 -3.69
N ASP A 24 15.29 -11.95 -3.58
CA ASP A 24 14.39 -11.71 -4.71
C ASP A 24 13.31 -10.68 -4.33
N VAL A 25 12.90 -9.87 -5.31
CA VAL A 25 11.81 -8.90 -5.16
C VAL A 25 10.87 -9.01 -6.34
N ILE A 26 9.60 -9.34 -6.07
CA ILE A 26 8.56 -9.29 -7.09
C ILE A 26 8.00 -7.87 -7.10
N ASN A 27 8.63 -7.01 -7.89
CA ASN A 27 8.16 -5.64 -8.12
C ASN A 27 6.95 -5.65 -9.07
N ILE A 28 6.01 -4.73 -8.82
CA ILE A 28 4.93 -4.44 -9.75
C ILE A 28 5.54 -3.69 -10.93
N LYS A 29 5.28 -4.14 -12.17
CA LYS A 29 5.74 -3.45 -13.37
C LYS A 29 5.33 -1.98 -13.33
N LYS A 30 6.24 -1.06 -13.67
CA LYS A 30 6.02 0.39 -13.63
C LYS A 30 4.71 0.82 -14.29
N GLU A 31 4.39 0.26 -15.46
CA GLU A 31 3.14 0.53 -16.19
C GLU A 31 1.90 0.15 -15.39
N ASN A 32 1.90 -1.04 -14.78
CA ASN A 32 0.82 -1.49 -13.91
C ASN A 32 0.74 -0.64 -12.64
N ALA A 33 1.88 -0.34 -12.00
CA ALA A 33 1.91 0.48 -10.80
C ALA A 33 1.38 1.90 -11.06
N LYS A 34 1.73 2.50 -12.19
CA LYS A 34 1.20 3.80 -12.63
C LYS A 34 -0.31 3.74 -12.81
N LYS A 35 -0.79 2.77 -13.60
CA LYS A 35 -2.22 2.57 -13.84
C LYS A 35 -3.02 2.35 -12.56
N ILE A 36 -2.51 1.56 -11.61
CA ILE A 36 -3.13 1.35 -10.30
C ILE A 36 -3.19 2.67 -9.52
N THR A 37 -2.09 3.43 -9.52
CA THR A 37 -2.01 4.71 -8.81
C THR A 37 -3.05 5.71 -9.34
N GLU A 38 -3.19 5.81 -10.66
CA GLU A 38 -4.21 6.63 -11.32
C GLU A 38 -5.63 6.18 -10.96
N ILE A 39 -5.92 4.87 -11.05
CA ILE A 39 -7.23 4.31 -10.69
C ILE A 39 -7.61 4.64 -9.23
N LEU A 40 -6.66 4.51 -8.31
CA LEU A 40 -6.88 4.81 -6.89
C LEU A 40 -7.14 6.29 -6.67
N ASP A 41 -6.37 7.17 -7.33
CA ASP A 41 -6.50 8.62 -7.21
C ASP A 41 -7.82 9.16 -7.79
N GLU A 42 -8.20 8.67 -8.98
CA GLU A 42 -9.46 9.01 -9.66
C GLU A 42 -10.68 8.60 -8.84
N ASN A 43 -10.61 7.45 -8.15
CA ASN A 43 -11.70 6.94 -7.33
C ASN A 43 -11.65 7.45 -5.88
N LYS A 44 -10.70 8.33 -5.53
CA LYS A 44 -10.49 8.85 -4.16
C LYS A 44 -10.36 7.74 -3.12
N LEU A 45 -9.73 6.62 -3.50
CA LEU A 45 -9.37 5.55 -2.58
C LEU A 45 -7.94 5.79 -2.10
N SER A 46 -7.81 6.26 -0.86
CA SER A 46 -6.50 6.47 -0.27
C SER A 46 -5.74 5.15 -0.12
N ALA A 47 -4.51 5.17 -0.61
CA ALA A 47 -3.62 4.02 -0.60
C ALA A 47 -2.20 4.42 -0.23
N ARG A 48 -1.53 3.50 0.45
CA ARG A 48 -0.10 3.54 0.72
C ARG A 48 0.63 2.70 -0.32
N ILE A 49 1.58 3.34 -0.99
CA ILE A 49 2.43 2.80 -2.03
C ILE A 49 3.78 2.51 -1.41
N PHE A 50 4.10 1.24 -1.21
CA PHE A 50 5.38 0.82 -0.65
C PHE A 50 6.39 0.65 -1.77
N THR A 51 7.54 1.29 -1.59
CA THR A 51 8.59 1.37 -2.60
C THR A 51 9.96 1.06 -2.03
N ASP A 52 10.98 1.03 -2.88
CA ASP A 52 12.39 1.02 -2.47
C ASP A 52 12.83 2.32 -1.76
N LYS A 53 12.10 3.43 -1.88
CA LYS A 53 12.44 4.75 -1.29
C LYS A 53 11.49 5.20 -0.16
N GLY A 54 10.71 4.27 0.39
CA GLY A 54 9.77 4.55 1.47
C GLY A 54 8.31 4.34 1.08
N VAL A 55 7.40 4.96 1.84
CA VAL A 55 5.96 4.82 1.67
C VAL A 55 5.37 6.13 1.17
N PHE A 56 4.66 6.06 0.05
CA PHE A 56 4.08 7.21 -0.63
C PHE A 56 2.56 7.12 -0.71
N THR A 57 1.90 8.25 -0.99
CA THR A 57 0.47 8.31 -1.31
C THR A 57 0.21 9.47 -2.29
N THR A 58 -0.84 9.38 -3.12
CA THR A 58 -1.36 10.54 -3.87
C THR A 58 -2.42 11.30 -3.09
N SER A 59 -2.89 10.75 -1.97
CA SER A 59 -3.96 11.35 -1.18
C SER A 59 -3.47 12.57 -0.41
N THR A 60 -4.40 13.45 -0.07
CA THR A 60 -4.13 14.52 0.89
C THR A 60 -3.78 13.93 2.27
N ARG A 61 -3.10 14.72 3.10
CA ARG A 61 -2.77 14.32 4.47
C ARG A 61 -4.00 13.94 5.30
N GLU A 62 -5.14 14.58 5.07
CA GLU A 62 -6.39 14.25 5.77
C GLU A 62 -6.94 12.90 5.31
N GLU A 63 -7.02 12.65 4.00
CA GLU A 63 -7.47 11.36 3.46
C GLU A 63 -6.57 10.21 3.92
N ALA A 64 -5.26 10.42 3.90
CA ALA A 64 -4.29 9.44 4.40
C ALA A 64 -4.45 9.20 5.91
N PHE A 65 -4.72 10.24 6.69
CA PHE A 65 -5.02 10.09 8.11
C PHE A 65 -6.28 9.24 8.33
N GLN A 66 -7.34 9.50 7.58
CA GLN A 66 -8.58 8.72 7.66
C GLN A 66 -8.38 7.24 7.30
N GLU A 67 -7.53 6.94 6.32
CA GLU A 67 -7.17 5.55 5.98
C GLU A 67 -6.51 4.82 7.15
N VAL A 68 -5.58 5.48 7.86
CA VAL A 68 -4.92 4.91 9.05
C VAL A 68 -5.91 4.76 10.21
N VAL A 69 -6.89 5.66 10.35
CA VAL A 69 -7.99 5.53 11.31
C VAL A 69 -8.85 4.31 10.98
N PHE A 70 -9.29 4.15 9.74
CA PHE A 70 -10.07 2.97 9.32
C PHE A 70 -9.31 1.68 9.57
N ARG A 71 -8.02 1.64 9.22
CA ARG A 71 -7.16 0.50 9.54
C ARG A 71 -7.15 0.20 11.04
N THR A 72 -6.95 1.23 11.86
CA THR A 72 -6.87 1.08 13.32
C THR A 72 -8.16 0.50 13.90
N MET A 73 -9.31 0.98 13.42
CA MET A 73 -10.62 0.45 13.83
C MET A 73 -10.84 -0.99 13.35
N ILE A 74 -10.47 -1.33 12.11
CA ILE A 74 -10.60 -2.69 11.56
C ILE A 74 -9.81 -3.71 12.38
N PHE A 75 -8.61 -3.35 12.83
CA PHE A 75 -7.80 -4.24 13.66
C PHE A 75 -8.14 -4.19 15.16
N ASN A 76 -8.99 -3.24 15.59
CA ASN A 76 -9.34 -3.03 16.98
C ASN A 76 -10.82 -2.62 17.09
N GLU A 77 -11.72 -3.56 16.83
CA GLU A 77 -13.18 -3.32 16.73
C GLU A 77 -13.82 -2.73 18.00
N HIS A 78 -13.12 -2.81 19.15
CA HIS A 78 -13.57 -2.26 20.42
C HIS A 78 -13.31 -0.75 20.57
N LEU A 79 -12.47 -0.16 19.70
CA LEU A 79 -12.14 1.26 19.77
C LEU A 79 -13.24 2.12 19.17
N THR A 80 -13.50 3.25 19.82
CA THR A 80 -14.24 4.35 19.21
C THR A 80 -13.38 5.03 18.13
N GLU A 81 -14.03 5.74 17.20
CA GLU A 81 -13.32 6.50 16.16
C GLU A 81 -12.37 7.55 16.77
N THR A 82 -12.77 8.19 17.88
CA THR A 82 -11.93 9.17 18.58
C THR A 82 -10.66 8.54 19.14
N GLU A 83 -10.75 7.37 19.78
CA GLU A 83 -9.58 6.64 20.28
C GLU A 83 -8.69 6.17 19.13
N ALA A 84 -9.29 5.65 18.05
CA ALA A 84 -8.56 5.24 16.86
C ALA A 84 -7.79 6.42 16.22
N ARG A 85 -8.36 7.62 16.20
CA ARG A 85 -7.70 8.86 15.75
C ARG A 85 -6.48 9.20 16.59
N GLU A 86 -6.56 9.13 17.91
CA GLU A 86 -5.40 9.42 18.77
C GLU A 86 -4.25 8.43 18.56
N ILE A 87 -4.57 7.15 18.35
CA ILE A 87 -3.56 6.13 18.03
C ILE A 87 -2.98 6.38 16.62
N ALA A 88 -3.84 6.63 15.63
CA ALA A 88 -3.44 6.81 14.23
C ALA A 88 -2.42 7.95 14.03
N LYS A 89 -2.51 9.04 14.83
CA LYS A 89 -1.59 10.20 14.74
C LYS A 89 -0.12 9.81 14.91
N ASN A 90 0.14 8.77 15.71
CA ASN A 90 1.49 8.35 16.08
C ASN A 90 1.93 7.07 15.35
N GLN A 91 1.11 6.51 14.46
CA GLN A 91 1.52 5.33 13.70
C GLN A 91 2.52 5.72 12.61
N GLU A 92 3.58 4.92 12.47
CA GLU A 92 4.59 5.10 11.41
C GLU A 92 3.97 5.11 10.01
N PHE A 93 2.86 4.40 9.84
CA PHE A 93 2.06 4.40 8.60
C PHE A 93 1.52 5.78 8.20
N PHE A 94 1.40 6.70 9.16
CA PHE A 94 1.03 8.09 8.92
C PHE A 94 2.22 9.04 9.02
N THR A 95 3.08 8.89 10.03
CA THR A 95 4.15 9.86 10.31
C THR A 95 5.30 9.81 9.30
N CYS A 96 5.54 8.66 8.67
CA CYS A 96 6.60 8.49 7.67
C CYS A 96 6.09 8.59 6.22
N LEU A 97 4.82 8.96 6.05
CA LEU A 97 4.17 8.99 4.74
C LEU A 97 4.65 10.19 3.91
N GLN A 98 5.06 9.91 2.68
CA GLN A 98 5.46 10.90 1.69
C GLN A 98 4.32 11.13 0.68
N TYR A 99 4.22 12.35 0.15
CA TYR A 99 3.11 12.76 -0.71
C TYR A 99 3.58 12.96 -2.14
N ILE A 100 2.83 12.40 -3.09
CA ILE A 100 3.09 12.50 -4.51
C ILE A 100 2.27 13.65 -5.08
N ASP A 101 2.96 14.72 -5.50
CA ASP A 101 2.31 15.86 -6.14
C ASP A 101 2.09 15.64 -7.66
N ASP A 102 2.91 14.78 -8.26
CA ASP A 102 2.97 14.56 -9.71
C ASP A 102 3.29 13.08 -9.97
N ILE A 103 2.29 12.33 -10.43
CA ILE A 103 2.38 10.89 -10.67
C ILE A 103 3.41 10.58 -11.77
N ASP A 104 3.47 11.39 -12.82
CA ASP A 104 4.40 11.18 -13.94
C ASP A 104 5.84 11.31 -13.46
N LYS A 105 6.18 12.41 -12.78
CA LYS A 105 7.52 12.61 -12.22
C LYS A 105 7.90 11.55 -11.20
N PHE A 106 6.95 11.13 -10.37
CA PHE A 106 7.17 10.06 -9.40
C PHE A 106 7.66 8.78 -10.09
N PHE A 107 6.99 8.36 -11.16
CA PHE A 107 7.39 7.16 -11.92
C PHE A 107 8.60 7.39 -12.84
N GLU A 108 8.85 8.60 -13.34
CA GLU A 108 10.07 8.96 -14.08
C GLU A 108 11.34 8.90 -13.21
N SER A 109 11.21 9.06 -11.89
CA SER A 109 12.33 8.99 -10.94
C SER A 109 12.98 7.61 -10.79
N GLY A 110 12.47 6.59 -11.49
CA GLY A 110 12.93 5.21 -11.41
C GLY A 110 12.51 4.49 -10.13
N ILE A 111 11.42 4.94 -9.49
CA ILE A 111 10.87 4.31 -8.28
C ILE A 111 10.45 2.86 -8.55
N GLU A 112 10.74 1.95 -7.62
CA GLU A 112 10.31 0.56 -7.68
C GLU A 112 9.13 0.33 -6.73
N VAL A 113 7.98 -0.03 -7.27
CA VAL A 113 6.77 -0.27 -6.47
C VAL A 113 6.64 -1.74 -6.11
N ARG A 114 6.50 -2.01 -4.81
CA ARG A 114 6.43 -3.36 -4.24
C ARG A 114 4.99 -3.78 -3.93
N LYS A 115 4.21 -2.90 -3.31
CA LYS A 115 2.81 -3.19 -2.92
C LYS A 115 1.98 -1.92 -2.75
N PHE A 116 0.68 -2.10 -2.91
CA PHE A 116 -0.34 -1.12 -2.56
C PHE A 116 -1.15 -1.64 -1.37
N VAL A 117 -1.46 -0.77 -0.41
CA VAL A 117 -2.32 -1.09 0.72
C VAL A 117 -3.34 0.01 0.89
N ALA A 118 -4.63 -0.33 0.87
CA ALA A 118 -5.72 0.62 1.04
C ALA A 118 -6.76 0.02 2.01
N PHE A 119 -7.34 0.87 2.86
CA PHE A 119 -8.42 0.49 3.76
C PHE A 119 -9.60 1.44 3.57
N HIS A 120 -10.81 0.90 3.63
CA HIS A 120 -12.03 1.69 3.53
C HIS A 120 -13.16 0.97 4.27
N LYS A 121 -14.07 1.73 4.89
CA LYS A 121 -15.20 1.19 5.66
C LYS A 121 -16.32 0.59 4.79
N ASP A 122 -16.45 1.08 3.56
CA ASP A 122 -17.45 0.58 2.59
C ASP A 122 -16.89 -0.65 1.86
N ILE A 123 -17.38 -1.82 2.25
CA ILE A 123 -17.02 -3.12 1.68
C ILE A 123 -17.44 -3.20 0.20
N LYS A 124 -18.60 -2.65 -0.18
CA LYS A 124 -19.07 -2.69 -1.58
C LYS A 124 -18.16 -1.87 -2.48
N PHE A 125 -17.68 -0.74 -1.98
CA PHE A 125 -16.69 0.07 -2.68
C PHE A 125 -15.37 -0.68 -2.86
N ILE A 126 -14.86 -1.32 -1.80
CA ILE A 126 -13.65 -2.15 -1.87
C ILE A 126 -13.80 -3.28 -2.89
N ASP A 127 -14.94 -3.99 -2.90
CA ASP A 127 -15.18 -5.07 -3.87
C ASP A 127 -15.30 -4.59 -5.31
N LYS A 128 -15.87 -3.39 -5.53
CA LYS A 128 -15.84 -2.74 -6.85
C LYS A 128 -14.41 -2.47 -7.28
N MET A 129 -13.59 -1.87 -6.41
CA MET A 129 -12.20 -1.52 -6.72
C MET A 129 -11.33 -2.76 -6.98
N LYS A 130 -11.55 -3.86 -6.26
CA LYS A 130 -10.88 -5.14 -6.53
C LYS A 130 -11.15 -5.65 -7.94
N LYS A 131 -12.39 -5.54 -8.43
CA LYS A 131 -12.73 -5.98 -9.79
C LYS A 131 -12.00 -5.14 -10.83
N VAL A 132 -12.05 -3.81 -10.68
CA VAL A 132 -11.37 -2.87 -11.60
C VAL A 132 -9.86 -3.10 -11.64
N ILE A 133 -9.22 -3.25 -10.48
CA ILE A 133 -7.76 -3.47 -10.41
C ILE A 133 -7.40 -4.90 -10.85
N GLY A 134 -8.27 -5.88 -10.60
CA GLY A 134 -8.08 -7.29 -10.95
C GLY A 134 -8.12 -7.59 -12.44
N GLU A 135 -8.60 -6.66 -13.26
CA GLU A 135 -8.52 -6.74 -14.73
C GLU A 135 -7.10 -6.45 -15.26
N ILE A 136 -6.18 -5.97 -14.42
CA ILE A 136 -4.78 -5.73 -14.80
C ILE A 136 -4.00 -7.04 -14.69
N GLU A 137 -3.55 -7.57 -15.82
CA GLU A 137 -2.75 -8.80 -15.88
C GLU A 137 -1.42 -8.70 -15.11
N GLY A 138 -1.03 -9.81 -14.50
CA GLY A 138 0.25 -9.92 -13.78
C GLY A 138 0.23 -9.33 -12.37
N LEU A 139 -0.96 -9.04 -11.81
CA LEU A 139 -1.13 -8.65 -10.41
C LEU A 139 -1.71 -9.80 -9.59
N ALA A 140 -1.15 -9.98 -8.38
CA ALA A 140 -1.80 -10.76 -7.33
C ALA A 140 -2.58 -9.81 -6.42
N ILE A 141 -3.88 -10.03 -6.27
CA ILE A 141 -4.74 -9.25 -5.36
C ILE A 141 -5.14 -10.13 -4.19
N SER A 142 -4.72 -9.74 -2.99
CA SER A 142 -5.15 -10.33 -1.73
C SER A 142 -6.00 -9.32 -0.96
N SER A 143 -7.17 -9.75 -0.49
CA SER A 143 -7.98 -9.00 0.48
C SER A 143 -8.37 -9.92 1.60
N SER A 144 -8.35 -9.38 2.82
CA SER A 144 -8.90 -10.00 4.02
C SER A 144 -10.08 -9.18 4.51
#